data_AF-A0A2P6TUB9-F1
#
_entry.id   AF-A0A2P6TUB9-F1
#
_cell.length_a   1.000
_cell.length_b   1.000
_cell.length_c   1.000
_cell.angle_alpha   90.00
_cell.angle_beta   90.00
_cell.angle_gamma   90.00
#
_symmetry.space_group_name_H-M   'P 1'
#
loop_
_entity.id
_entity.type
_entity.pdbx_description
1 polymer ?
#
loop_
_entity_poly.entity_id
_entity_poly.type
_entity_poly.pdbx_seq_one_letter_code
_entity_poly.pdbx_strand_id
1 'polypeptide(L)'
;MAPTPLNPNAREWQPARPRSAPLDIPSAGEHELSEGLPNDPFALSSTAEMSVSPAELEELEEVEGWVNLMAELEGMEQDHLIELSLRHADKSKIAQIKAAALSKAKQKVHHKHHSGHRKHASAQKAADGSSAAPPADPFAERTVYKDNLFDKAMIYYFSKVMSDQLGGIPFDGSWDDFVNLSREIMRGRNSREQQETVAGVLAGLLPPQAPERFRRWFPLNKRNAEFNAFITVLGFAWLVGPSKLKELAVFASSAIFASSAHPAPPLQAGVTIKKCRYLESSGCVGMCTNMCKLPTQKFFTETFGLPLTMNPNFDDLSCEMIFGQAPPPIEQDKVYDQPCFVRQCNLGTVSGGRSQSQPCPKIDTERAKKEAAQSKPALAGSGFRWPWQAKA
;
A
#
# COMPACT_ATOMS: atom_id res chain seq x y z
N MET A 1 9.83 -41.71 3.06
CA MET A 1 10.80 -40.68 2.65
C MET A 1 11.21 -39.94 3.92
N ALA A 2 12.47 -40.06 4.31
CA ALA A 2 13.01 -39.43 5.52
C ALA A 2 13.21 -37.92 5.32
N PRO A 3 13.09 -37.10 6.37
CA PRO A 3 13.29 -35.66 6.27
C PRO A 3 14.78 -35.31 6.13
N THR A 4 15.07 -34.39 5.21
CA THR A 4 16.40 -33.83 4.94
C THR A 4 16.91 -33.04 6.16
N PRO A 5 18.20 -33.16 6.55
CA PRO A 5 18.73 -32.44 7.70
C PRO A 5 18.98 -30.96 7.38
N LEU A 6 18.66 -30.11 8.36
CA LEU A 6 18.88 -28.66 8.37
C LEU A 6 20.39 -28.34 8.27
N ASN A 7 20.70 -27.30 7.51
CA ASN A 7 22.06 -26.80 7.26
C ASN A 7 22.72 -26.30 8.57
N PRO A 8 23.88 -26.84 8.97
CA PRO A 8 24.56 -26.47 10.22
C PRO A 8 25.26 -25.10 10.21
N ASN A 9 25.19 -24.32 9.11
CA ASN A 9 25.84 -23.01 8.98
C ASN A 9 24.87 -21.81 9.02
N ALA A 10 23.63 -21.98 9.48
CA ALA A 10 22.76 -20.83 9.74
C ALA A 10 23.30 -20.01 10.93
N ARG A 11 23.89 -18.85 10.64
CA ARG A 11 24.30 -17.89 11.68
C ARG A 11 23.08 -17.44 12.48
N GLU A 12 23.04 -17.85 13.73
CA GLU A 12 22.07 -17.44 14.74
C GLU A 12 22.25 -15.93 15.00
N TRP A 13 21.26 -15.12 14.62
CA TRP A 13 21.28 -13.68 14.83
C TRP A 13 20.78 -13.37 16.24
N GLN A 14 21.68 -12.99 17.15
CA GLN A 14 21.33 -12.56 18.50
C GLN A 14 21.26 -11.02 18.56
N PRO A 15 20.13 -10.41 18.99
CA PRO A 15 20.06 -8.97 19.17
C PRO A 15 20.85 -8.55 20.41
N ALA A 16 21.83 -7.67 20.22
CA ALA A 16 22.58 -7.04 21.29
C ALA A 16 21.65 -6.13 22.13
N ARG A 17 21.53 -6.41 23.44
CA ARG A 17 20.93 -5.48 24.39
C ARG A 17 21.94 -4.38 24.72
N PRO A 18 21.61 -3.09 24.58
CA PRO A 18 22.43 -2.04 25.16
C PRO A 18 22.23 -2.01 26.69
N ARG A 19 23.35 -2.02 27.43
CA ARG A 19 23.37 -1.73 28.87
C ARG A 19 23.06 -0.24 29.05
N SER A 20 22.00 0.06 29.80
CA SER A 20 21.72 1.42 30.27
C SER A 20 22.74 1.81 31.35
N ALA A 21 23.64 2.74 31.03
CA ALA A 21 24.32 3.55 32.03
C ALA A 21 23.54 4.86 32.21
N PRO A 22 23.39 5.40 33.43
CA PRO A 22 22.71 6.67 33.65
C PRO A 22 23.52 7.82 33.07
N LEU A 23 22.88 8.72 32.33
CA LEU A 23 23.48 9.99 31.91
C LEU A 23 23.28 11.03 33.02
N ASP A 24 24.39 11.59 33.49
CA ASP A 24 24.42 12.73 34.41
C ASP A 24 23.92 14.00 33.70
N ILE A 25 22.99 14.72 34.34
CA ILE A 25 22.46 16.01 33.90
C ILE A 25 23.22 17.12 34.64
N PRO A 26 23.98 17.99 33.95
CA PRO A 26 24.56 19.16 34.61
C PRO A 26 23.49 20.23 34.88
N SER A 27 23.51 20.75 36.10
CA SER A 27 22.65 21.82 36.62
C SER A 27 22.77 23.12 35.80
N ALA A 28 21.63 23.77 35.59
CA ALA A 28 21.53 25.09 34.96
C ALA A 28 22.29 26.15 35.78
N GLY A 29 23.18 26.88 35.11
CA GLY A 29 23.79 28.11 35.58
C GLY A 29 23.07 29.30 34.95
N GLU A 30 22.66 30.23 35.79
CA GLU A 30 22.03 31.50 35.43
C GLU A 30 23.01 32.36 34.63
N HIS A 31 22.61 32.80 33.44
CA HIS A 31 23.23 33.93 32.74
C HIS A 31 22.12 34.77 32.11
N GLU A 32 21.87 35.92 32.74
CA GLU A 32 21.18 37.07 32.14
C GLU A 32 21.90 37.49 30.84
N LEU A 33 21.13 37.64 29.77
CA LEU A 33 21.47 38.53 28.66
C LEU A 33 20.17 39.03 28.03
N SER A 34 19.82 40.24 28.43
CA SER A 34 18.79 41.07 27.82
C SER A 34 19.26 41.55 26.44
N GLU A 35 18.67 41.05 25.38
CA GLU A 35 18.65 41.74 24.09
C GLU A 35 17.21 41.75 23.56
N GLY A 36 16.69 42.96 23.36
CA GLY A 36 15.30 43.22 23.05
C GLY A 36 14.88 42.75 21.66
N LEU A 37 13.62 42.36 21.54
CA LEU A 37 12.98 42.11 20.24
C LEU A 37 12.94 43.38 19.38
N PRO A 38 13.20 43.30 18.06
CA PRO A 38 13.00 44.43 17.16
C PRO A 38 11.52 44.76 17.00
N ASN A 39 11.19 46.04 17.13
CA ASN A 39 9.87 46.60 16.81
C ASN A 39 9.77 46.88 15.30
N ASP A 40 9.54 45.85 14.47
CA ASP A 40 8.82 45.91 13.18
C ASP A 40 9.05 44.61 12.36
N PRO A 41 8.03 43.77 12.13
CA PRO A 41 8.16 42.54 11.34
C PRO A 41 8.25 42.75 9.81
N PHE A 42 8.24 43.99 9.29
CA PHE A 42 8.28 44.29 7.85
C PHE A 42 9.39 45.23 7.39
N ALA A 43 10.43 45.47 8.20
CA ALA A 43 11.62 46.17 7.74
C ALA A 43 12.41 45.31 6.73
N LEU A 44 12.07 45.42 5.45
CA LEU A 44 12.82 44.85 4.34
C LEU A 44 14.21 45.50 4.26
N SER A 45 15.20 44.84 4.86
CA SER A 45 16.59 45.04 4.50
C SER A 45 16.80 44.46 3.09
N SER A 46 16.95 45.37 2.14
CA SER A 46 17.42 45.12 0.78
C SER A 46 18.84 44.56 0.81
N THR A 47 18.98 43.25 1.05
CA THR A 47 20.03 42.32 0.57
C THR A 47 19.92 41.03 1.38
N ALA A 48 18.99 40.16 1.00
CA ALA A 48 19.05 38.74 1.35
C ALA A 48 18.84 37.97 0.04
N GLU A 49 19.90 37.93 -0.76
CA GLU A 49 20.03 36.88 -1.77
C GLU A 49 19.93 35.55 -1.02
N MET A 50 18.98 34.69 -1.39
CA MET A 50 19.03 33.28 -1.03
C MET A 50 20.27 32.70 -1.71
N SER A 51 21.40 32.74 -1.01
CA SER A 51 22.60 32.05 -1.43
C SER A 51 22.38 30.56 -1.19
N VAL A 52 22.01 29.85 -2.25
CA VAL A 52 22.11 28.39 -2.31
C VAL A 52 23.58 28.06 -2.11
N SER A 53 23.91 27.26 -1.09
CA SER A 53 25.29 26.89 -0.85
C SER A 53 25.81 26.04 -2.02
N PRO A 54 27.10 26.09 -2.36
CA PRO A 54 27.67 25.26 -3.43
C PRO A 54 27.38 23.76 -3.26
N ALA A 55 27.25 23.29 -2.02
CA ALA A 55 26.86 21.91 -1.71
C ALA A 55 25.39 21.61 -2.03
N GLU A 56 24.46 22.54 -1.76
CA GLU A 56 23.04 22.38 -2.13
C GLU A 56 22.83 22.46 -3.66
N LEU A 57 23.70 23.19 -4.37
CA LEU A 57 23.71 23.27 -5.83
C LEU A 57 24.22 21.96 -6.45
N GLU A 58 25.31 21.40 -5.92
CA GLU A 58 25.83 20.08 -6.32
C GLU A 58 24.80 18.97 -6.06
N GLU A 59 24.07 19.03 -4.92
CA GLU A 59 23.02 18.07 -4.59
C GLU A 59 21.76 18.18 -5.47
N LEU A 60 21.39 19.39 -5.92
CA LEU A 60 20.30 19.59 -6.87
C LEU A 60 20.68 19.11 -8.27
N GLU A 61 21.93 19.32 -8.68
CA GLU A 61 22.48 18.81 -9.94
C GLU A 61 22.55 17.26 -9.95
N GLU A 62 22.79 16.61 -8.80
CA GLU A 62 22.72 15.16 -8.67
C GLU A 62 21.28 14.60 -8.80
N VAL A 63 20.29 15.27 -8.19
CA VAL A 63 18.88 14.87 -8.29
C VAL A 63 18.35 15.08 -9.70
N GLU A 64 18.69 16.21 -10.33
CA GLU A 64 18.38 16.47 -11.74
C GLU A 64 19.09 15.46 -12.65
N GLY A 65 20.34 15.10 -12.34
CA GLY A 65 21.08 14.04 -13.00
C GLY A 65 20.41 12.67 -12.91
N TRP A 66 19.83 12.32 -11.75
CA TRP A 66 19.10 11.07 -11.58
C TRP A 66 17.77 11.05 -12.34
N VAL A 67 17.02 12.16 -12.31
CA VAL A 67 15.77 12.31 -13.08
C VAL A 67 16.04 12.23 -14.58
N ASN A 68 17.11 12.89 -15.05
CA ASN A 68 17.51 12.85 -16.46
C ASN A 68 18.03 11.48 -16.87
N LEU A 69 18.81 10.80 -16.03
CA LEU A 69 19.26 9.43 -16.28
C LEU A 69 18.09 8.44 -16.36
N MET A 70 17.08 8.59 -15.49
CA MET A 70 15.87 7.76 -15.56
C MET A 70 15.07 8.04 -16.83
N ALA A 71 14.94 9.30 -17.23
CA ALA A 71 14.29 9.67 -18.50
C ALA A 71 15.08 9.20 -19.73
N GLU A 72 16.42 9.18 -19.66
CA GLU A 72 17.31 8.70 -20.73
C GLU A 72 17.31 7.18 -20.83
N LEU A 73 17.27 6.46 -19.69
CA LEU A 73 17.10 5.02 -19.65
C LEU A 73 15.74 4.59 -20.21
N GLU A 74 14.66 5.30 -19.86
CA GLU A 74 13.34 5.10 -20.47
C GLU A 74 13.36 5.41 -21.98
N GLY A 75 14.05 6.48 -22.40
CA GLY A 75 14.23 6.83 -23.81
C GLY A 75 15.00 5.77 -24.59
N MET A 76 16.11 5.28 -24.04
CA MET A 76 16.94 4.22 -24.64
C MET A 76 16.20 2.87 -24.71
N GLU A 77 15.42 2.52 -23.69
CA GLU A 77 14.60 1.31 -23.71
C GLU A 77 13.48 1.45 -24.76
N GLN A 78 12.86 2.62 -24.86
CA GLN A 78 11.83 2.90 -25.85
C GLN A 78 12.40 2.89 -27.28
N ASP A 79 13.57 3.47 -27.51
CA ASP A 79 14.26 3.44 -28.81
C ASP A 79 14.74 2.02 -29.16
N HIS A 80 15.24 1.26 -28.18
CA HIS A 80 15.62 -0.13 -28.39
C HIS A 80 14.41 -1.00 -28.73
N LEU A 81 13.27 -0.81 -28.06
CA LEU A 81 12.02 -1.51 -28.36
C LEU A 81 11.46 -1.10 -29.73
N ILE A 82 11.55 0.18 -30.10
CA ILE A 82 11.17 0.66 -31.44
C ILE A 82 12.07 0.02 -32.49
N GLU A 83 13.39 -0.02 -32.27
CA GLU A 83 14.35 -0.62 -33.20
C GLU A 83 14.11 -2.13 -33.35
N LEU A 84 13.94 -2.86 -32.24
CA LEU A 84 13.64 -4.29 -32.24
C LEU A 84 12.32 -4.58 -32.95
N SER A 85 11.31 -3.72 -32.74
CA SER A 85 10.02 -3.79 -33.42
C SER A 85 10.14 -3.53 -34.91
N LEU A 86 10.96 -2.55 -35.33
CA LEU A 86 11.20 -2.24 -36.74
C LEU A 86 12.02 -3.32 -37.45
N ARG A 87 12.95 -3.99 -36.75
CA ARG A 87 13.71 -5.14 -37.29
C ARG A 87 12.83 -6.37 -37.54
N HIS A 88 11.83 -6.61 -36.70
CA HIS A 88 10.93 -7.77 -36.80
C HIS A 88 9.58 -7.46 -37.48
N ALA A 89 9.30 -6.19 -37.77
CA ALA A 89 8.09 -5.80 -38.45
C ALA A 89 8.12 -6.19 -39.93
N ASP A 90 7.05 -6.85 -40.37
CA ASP A 90 6.81 -7.21 -41.76
C ASP A 90 6.75 -5.94 -42.64
N LYS A 91 7.73 -5.79 -43.53
CA LYS A 91 7.90 -4.63 -44.41
C LYS A 91 6.65 -4.36 -45.27
N SER A 92 5.87 -5.39 -45.60
CA SER A 92 4.62 -5.26 -46.35
C SER A 92 3.51 -4.60 -45.51
N LYS A 93 3.43 -4.90 -44.22
CA LYS A 93 2.48 -4.27 -43.28
C LYS A 93 2.85 -2.82 -42.97
N ILE A 94 4.14 -2.50 -42.85
CA ILE A 94 4.60 -1.11 -42.69
C ILE A 94 4.22 -0.27 -43.93
N ALA A 95 4.37 -0.82 -45.14
CA ALA A 95 3.97 -0.14 -46.37
C ALA A 95 2.45 0.10 -46.44
N GLN A 96 1.64 -0.89 -46.02
CA GLN A 96 0.18 -0.77 -45.95
C GLN A 96 -0.27 0.28 -44.91
N ILE A 97 0.37 0.32 -43.73
CA ILE A 97 0.07 1.32 -42.69
C ILE A 97 0.43 2.73 -43.17
N LYS A 98 1.59 2.90 -43.83
CA LYS A 98 1.99 4.19 -44.42
C LYS A 98 1.04 4.63 -45.53
N ALA A 99 0.62 3.72 -46.41
CA ALA A 99 -0.37 4.01 -47.46
C ALA A 99 -1.75 4.39 -46.88
N ALA A 100 -2.19 3.71 -45.81
CA ALA A 100 -3.44 4.00 -45.10
C ALA A 100 -3.40 5.32 -44.31
N ALA A 101 -2.24 5.70 -43.77
CA ALA A 101 -2.06 6.98 -43.10
C ALA A 101 -2.11 8.15 -44.11
N LEU A 102 -1.48 8.00 -45.27
CA LEU A 102 -1.50 8.98 -46.35
C LEU A 102 -2.90 9.15 -46.97
N SER A 103 -3.69 8.07 -47.09
CA SER A 103 -5.07 8.16 -47.59
C SER A 103 -6.03 8.82 -46.60
N LYS A 104 -5.87 8.57 -45.30
CA LYS A 104 -6.64 9.23 -44.23
C LYS A 104 -6.34 10.73 -44.11
N ALA A 105 -5.08 11.13 -44.31
CA ALA A 105 -4.71 12.54 -44.36
C ALA A 105 -5.41 13.26 -45.54
N LYS A 106 -5.56 12.59 -46.68
CA LYS A 106 -6.24 13.13 -47.87
C LYS A 106 -7.77 13.24 -47.69
N GLN A 107 -8.40 12.32 -46.95
CA GLN A 107 -9.83 12.36 -46.61
C GLN A 107 -10.17 13.46 -45.58
N LYS A 108 -9.28 13.75 -44.63
CA LYS A 108 -9.51 14.76 -43.59
C LYS A 108 -9.51 16.20 -44.14
N VAL A 109 -8.88 16.43 -45.29
CA VAL A 109 -8.90 17.72 -46.01
C VAL A 109 -10.25 17.95 -46.71
N HIS A 110 -10.97 16.89 -47.09
CA HIS A 110 -12.21 16.99 -47.87
C HIS A 110 -13.50 17.13 -47.04
N HIS A 111 -13.46 16.85 -45.72
CA HIS A 111 -14.66 16.85 -44.86
C HIS A 111 -14.89 18.12 -44.04
N LYS A 112 -14.12 19.20 -44.26
CA LYS A 112 -14.23 20.44 -43.47
C LYS A 112 -15.33 21.41 -43.94
N HIS A 113 -16.19 21.02 -44.90
CA HIS A 113 -17.38 21.76 -45.30
C HIS A 113 -18.63 20.93 -45.06
N HIS A 114 -19.17 20.97 -43.84
CA HIS A 114 -20.62 20.95 -43.52
C HIS A 114 -20.80 20.83 -42.00
N SER A 115 -20.92 21.97 -41.32
CA SER A 115 -21.50 22.04 -39.97
C SER A 115 -22.97 22.46 -40.06
N GLY A 116 -23.85 21.82 -39.30
CA GLY A 116 -25.22 22.30 -39.14
C GLY A 116 -26.07 21.48 -38.17
N HIS A 117 -26.26 22.03 -36.97
CA HIS A 117 -27.42 21.92 -36.05
C HIS A 117 -28.12 20.58 -35.73
N ARG A 118 -28.18 20.23 -34.42
CA ARG A 118 -29.43 20.00 -33.63
C ARG A 118 -29.10 19.65 -32.17
N LYS A 119 -29.46 20.50 -31.20
CA LYS A 119 -30.66 20.51 -30.34
C LYS A 119 -30.59 19.57 -29.12
N HIS A 120 -30.69 20.21 -27.95
CA HIS A 120 -30.89 19.63 -26.62
C HIS A 120 -32.24 18.89 -26.52
N ALA A 121 -32.26 17.80 -25.75
CA ALA A 121 -33.46 17.26 -25.13
C ALA A 121 -33.10 16.66 -23.76
N SER A 122 -33.77 17.17 -22.73
CA SER A 122 -33.81 16.67 -21.36
C SER A 122 -34.88 15.59 -21.20
N ALA A 123 -34.64 14.57 -20.38
CA ALA A 123 -35.67 13.81 -19.66
C ALA A 123 -34.97 13.07 -18.50
N GLN A 124 -35.12 13.53 -17.26
CA GLN A 124 -36.19 13.22 -16.28
C GLN A 124 -36.01 11.88 -15.56
N LYS A 125 -35.79 12.07 -14.26
CA LYS A 125 -35.61 11.15 -13.14
C LYS A 125 -36.94 10.45 -12.83
N ALA A 126 -36.90 9.15 -12.58
CA ALA A 126 -37.93 8.45 -11.81
C ALA A 126 -37.26 7.85 -10.58
N ALA A 127 -37.81 8.18 -9.41
CA ALA A 127 -37.46 7.63 -8.12
C ALA A 127 -38.44 6.51 -7.80
N ASP A 128 -37.96 5.38 -7.30
CA ASP A 128 -38.83 4.38 -6.66
C ASP A 128 -38.16 3.75 -5.44
N GLY A 129 -38.85 3.89 -4.32
CA GLY A 129 -39.29 2.77 -3.48
C GLY A 129 -38.23 1.81 -2.94
N SER A 130 -37.69 2.16 -1.77
CA SER A 130 -36.91 1.27 -0.91
C SER A 130 -37.71 0.04 -0.45
N SER A 131 -37.32 -1.14 -0.94
CA SER A 131 -37.21 -2.33 -0.09
C SER A 131 -35.72 -2.67 -0.07
N ALA A 132 -35.06 -2.54 1.08
CA ALA A 132 -33.64 -2.84 1.18
C ALA A 132 -33.42 -4.31 0.77
N ALA A 133 -32.93 -4.49 -0.45
CA ALA A 133 -32.44 -5.76 -0.93
C ALA A 133 -31.37 -6.27 0.06
N PRO A 134 -31.22 -7.59 0.23
CA PRO A 134 -30.06 -8.13 0.94
C PRO A 134 -28.81 -7.45 0.36
N PRO A 135 -27.82 -7.09 1.21
CA PRO A 135 -26.62 -6.40 0.75
C PRO A 135 -26.04 -7.17 -0.44
N ALA A 136 -25.82 -6.46 -1.54
CA ALA A 136 -25.33 -7.07 -2.78
C ALA A 136 -24.03 -7.81 -2.47
N ASP A 137 -23.91 -9.06 -2.92
CA ASP A 137 -22.68 -9.82 -2.73
C ASP A 137 -21.52 -9.06 -3.42
N PRO A 138 -20.53 -8.55 -2.66
CA PRO A 138 -19.45 -7.76 -3.23
C PRO A 138 -18.60 -8.53 -4.25
N PHE A 139 -18.70 -9.86 -4.25
CA PHE A 139 -17.99 -10.76 -5.16
C PHE A 139 -18.83 -11.24 -6.34
N ALA A 140 -20.10 -10.85 -6.45
CA ALA A 140 -21.00 -11.28 -7.53
C ALA A 140 -20.44 -10.94 -8.91
N GLU A 141 -19.88 -9.73 -9.04
CA GLU A 141 -19.21 -9.27 -10.25
C GLU A 141 -17.72 -9.10 -9.96
N ARG A 142 -16.87 -9.82 -10.71
CA ARG A 142 -15.43 -9.63 -10.65
C ARG A 142 -14.97 -8.57 -11.61
N THR A 143 -14.13 -7.66 -11.13
CA THR A 143 -13.54 -6.63 -11.99
C THR A 143 -12.48 -7.26 -12.88
N VAL A 144 -12.57 -7.03 -14.20
CA VAL A 144 -11.56 -7.47 -15.16
C VAL A 144 -10.57 -6.34 -15.40
N TYR A 145 -9.33 -6.55 -14.96
CA TYR A 145 -8.22 -5.60 -15.15
C TYR A 145 -7.48 -5.87 -16.46
N LYS A 146 -7.08 -4.80 -17.15
CA LYS A 146 -6.29 -4.86 -18.38
C LYS A 146 -4.94 -4.22 -18.13
N ASP A 147 -4.01 -5.03 -17.63
CA ASP A 147 -2.67 -4.59 -17.25
C ASP A 147 -1.87 -4.12 -18.47
N ASN A 148 -1.40 -2.89 -18.42
CA ASN A 148 -0.48 -2.32 -19.41
C ASN A 148 0.97 -2.81 -19.13
N LEU A 149 1.95 -2.33 -19.91
CA LEU A 149 3.36 -2.76 -19.74
C LEU A 149 3.94 -2.35 -18.38
N PHE A 150 3.65 -1.13 -17.92
CA PHE A 150 4.07 -0.66 -16.59
C PHE A 150 3.44 -1.50 -15.48
N ASP A 151 2.13 -1.77 -15.55
CA ASP A 151 1.42 -2.60 -14.58
C ASP A 151 2.08 -4.00 -14.47
N LYS A 152 2.38 -4.62 -15.62
CA LYS A 152 3.05 -5.93 -15.68
C LYS A 152 4.46 -5.89 -15.12
N ALA A 153 5.23 -4.85 -15.41
CA ALA A 153 6.56 -4.67 -14.86
C ALA A 153 6.53 -4.55 -13.33
N MET A 154 5.58 -3.77 -12.79
CA MET A 154 5.39 -3.62 -11.34
C MET A 154 4.92 -4.91 -10.68
N ILE A 155 3.98 -5.65 -11.28
CA ILE A 155 3.55 -6.97 -10.80
C ILE A 155 4.75 -7.93 -10.76
N TYR A 156 5.55 -7.99 -11.82
CA TYR A 156 6.73 -8.85 -11.87
C TYR A 156 7.76 -8.46 -10.79
N TYR A 157 8.07 -7.16 -10.67
CA TYR A 157 9.04 -6.67 -9.68
C TYR A 157 8.60 -6.99 -8.25
N PHE A 158 7.36 -6.69 -7.88
CA PHE A 158 6.83 -7.03 -6.56
C PHE A 158 6.83 -8.53 -6.33
N SER A 159 6.41 -9.32 -7.32
CA SER A 159 6.40 -10.78 -7.24
C SER A 159 7.82 -11.34 -7.04
N LYS A 160 8.82 -10.76 -7.70
CA LYS A 160 10.23 -11.12 -7.52
C LYS A 160 10.69 -10.88 -6.08
N VAL A 161 10.43 -9.70 -5.53
CA VAL A 161 10.79 -9.37 -4.14
C VAL A 161 10.06 -10.28 -3.15
N MET A 162 8.78 -10.58 -3.38
CA MET A 162 8.02 -11.53 -2.57
C MET A 162 8.58 -12.95 -2.64
N SER A 163 8.92 -13.42 -3.84
CA SER A 163 9.55 -14.73 -4.06
C SER A 163 10.88 -14.83 -3.32
N ASP A 164 11.71 -13.78 -3.35
CA ASP A 164 12.98 -13.75 -2.63
C ASP A 164 12.80 -13.90 -1.11
N GLN A 165 11.78 -13.26 -0.53
CA GLN A 165 11.42 -13.45 0.90
C GLN A 165 10.92 -14.87 1.22
N LEU A 166 10.49 -15.61 0.21
CA LEU A 166 10.09 -17.02 0.31
C LEU A 166 11.23 -17.99 -0.05
N GLY A 167 12.45 -17.51 -0.23
CA GLY A 167 13.59 -18.33 -0.61
C GLY A 167 13.70 -18.59 -2.11
N GLY A 168 13.15 -17.70 -2.93
CA GLY A 168 13.27 -17.74 -4.39
C GLY A 168 12.35 -18.75 -5.08
N ILE A 169 11.15 -18.96 -4.55
CA ILE A 169 10.20 -19.90 -5.16
C ILE A 169 9.78 -19.43 -6.57
N PRO A 170 9.57 -20.34 -7.53
CA PRO A 170 9.22 -19.95 -8.90
C PRO A 170 7.88 -19.22 -8.96
N PHE A 171 7.76 -18.28 -9.89
CA PHE A 171 6.56 -17.51 -10.21
C PHE A 171 6.56 -17.13 -11.69
N ASP A 172 5.39 -16.89 -12.28
CA ASP A 172 5.25 -16.58 -13.71
C ASP A 172 5.09 -15.07 -14.02
N GLY A 173 5.02 -14.23 -12.98
CA GLY A 173 4.86 -12.78 -13.10
C GLY A 173 3.43 -12.32 -13.38
N SER A 174 2.46 -13.23 -13.33
CA SER A 174 1.03 -12.91 -13.44
C SER A 174 0.47 -12.31 -12.15
N TRP A 175 -0.68 -11.65 -12.29
CA TRP A 175 -1.44 -11.17 -11.13
C TRP A 175 -1.87 -12.31 -10.20
N ASP A 176 -2.25 -13.45 -10.75
CA ASP A 176 -2.71 -14.58 -9.93
C ASP A 176 -1.54 -15.16 -9.11
N ASP A 177 -0.34 -15.22 -9.68
CA ASP A 177 0.87 -15.62 -8.96
C ASP A 177 1.30 -14.61 -7.90
N PHE A 178 1.16 -13.31 -8.16
CA PHE A 178 1.36 -12.28 -7.12
C PHE A 178 0.45 -12.54 -5.89
N VAL A 179 -0.82 -12.88 -6.12
CA VAL A 179 -1.75 -13.23 -5.05
C VAL A 179 -1.40 -14.59 -4.42
N ASN A 180 -0.91 -15.56 -5.19
CA ASN A 180 -0.45 -16.86 -4.67
C ASN A 180 0.78 -16.70 -3.78
N LEU A 181 1.79 -15.91 -4.18
CA LEU A 181 2.95 -15.57 -3.35
C LEU A 181 2.50 -14.96 -2.01
N SER A 182 1.48 -14.10 -2.03
CA SER A 182 0.90 -13.57 -0.79
C SER A 182 0.32 -14.67 0.11
N ARG A 183 -0.33 -15.68 -0.47
CA ARG A 183 -0.86 -16.84 0.27
C ARG A 183 0.27 -17.70 0.84
N GLU A 184 1.37 -17.85 0.11
CA GLU A 184 2.56 -18.55 0.59
C GLU A 184 3.24 -17.81 1.74
N ILE A 185 3.25 -16.47 1.73
CA ILE A 185 3.69 -15.67 2.89
C ILE A 185 2.79 -15.95 4.10
N MET A 186 1.49 -16.07 3.91
CA MET A 186 0.56 -16.39 5.01
C MET A 186 0.70 -17.82 5.56
N ARG A 187 1.15 -18.78 4.74
CA ARG A 187 1.16 -20.20 5.09
C ARG A 187 2.16 -20.48 6.21
N GLY A 188 1.70 -21.15 7.26
CA GLY A 188 2.54 -21.56 8.39
C GLY A 188 3.00 -20.45 9.33
N ARG A 189 2.72 -19.17 9.01
CA ARG A 189 3.13 -18.01 9.80
C ARG A 189 2.01 -17.48 10.70
N ASN A 190 2.36 -16.98 11.87
CA ASN A 190 1.46 -16.19 12.73
C ASN A 190 1.31 -14.74 12.19
N SER A 191 0.34 -13.97 12.70
CA SER A 191 0.05 -12.61 12.22
C SER A 191 1.25 -11.67 12.30
N ARG A 192 2.08 -11.79 13.34
CA ARG A 192 3.30 -10.98 13.49
C ARG A 192 4.35 -11.36 12.45
N GLU A 193 4.62 -12.65 12.27
CA GLU A 193 5.57 -13.15 11.27
C GLU A 193 5.15 -12.78 9.83
N GLN A 194 3.84 -12.79 9.56
CA GLN A 194 3.28 -12.32 8.29
C GLN A 194 3.63 -10.83 8.07
N GLN A 195 3.34 -9.99 9.05
CA GLN A 195 3.62 -8.55 8.98
C GLN A 195 5.12 -8.24 8.87
N GLU A 196 5.97 -8.99 9.57
CA GLU A 196 7.43 -8.85 9.49
C GLU A 196 7.96 -9.25 8.10
N THR A 197 7.45 -10.33 7.53
CA THR A 197 7.82 -10.75 6.16
C THR A 197 7.43 -9.68 5.14
N VAL A 198 6.22 -9.10 5.28
CA VAL A 198 5.74 -8.04 4.40
C VAL A 198 6.54 -6.75 4.58
N ALA A 199 6.95 -6.41 5.80
CA ALA A 199 7.86 -5.30 6.02
C ALA A 199 9.20 -5.50 5.29
N GLY A 200 9.70 -6.75 5.24
CA GLY A 200 10.84 -7.13 4.40
C GLY A 200 10.59 -6.93 2.91
N VAL A 201 9.40 -7.27 2.41
CA VAL A 201 8.99 -6.97 1.02
C VAL A 201 8.98 -5.47 0.77
N LEU A 202 8.31 -4.69 1.62
CA LEU A 202 8.21 -3.23 1.49
C LEU A 202 9.59 -2.55 1.52
N ALA A 203 10.50 -3.03 2.37
CA ALA A 203 11.88 -2.55 2.39
C ALA A 203 12.65 -2.93 1.11
N GLY A 204 12.46 -4.15 0.60
CA GLY A 204 13.13 -4.64 -0.62
C GLY A 204 12.64 -3.99 -1.92
N LEU A 205 11.49 -3.32 -1.89
CA LEU A 205 10.96 -2.52 -3.00
C LEU A 205 11.63 -1.15 -3.12
N LEU A 206 12.38 -0.73 -2.10
CA LEU A 206 13.06 0.55 -2.08
C LEU A 206 14.49 0.42 -2.60
N PRO A 207 15.05 1.49 -3.21
CA PRO A 207 16.46 1.54 -3.51
C PRO A 207 17.33 1.37 -2.26
N PRO A 208 18.54 0.81 -2.38
CA PRO A 208 19.51 0.77 -1.28
C PRO A 208 19.72 2.17 -0.69
N GLN A 209 19.79 2.29 0.63
CA GLN A 209 19.93 3.54 1.42
C GLN A 209 18.69 4.47 1.52
N ALA A 210 17.60 4.19 0.79
CA ALA A 210 16.41 5.03 0.86
C ALA A 210 15.72 5.07 2.25
N PRO A 211 15.61 3.96 3.02
CA PRO A 211 15.01 3.95 4.36
C PRO A 211 15.61 4.97 5.35
N GLU A 212 16.92 5.15 5.31
CA GLU A 212 17.64 6.04 6.23
C GLU A 212 17.42 7.53 5.90
N ARG A 213 17.05 7.82 4.65
CA ARG A 213 16.87 9.18 4.14
C ARG A 213 15.40 9.62 4.08
N PHE A 214 14.44 8.69 4.10
CA PHE A 214 13.02 9.04 3.92
C PHE A 214 12.47 10.04 4.93
N ARG A 215 12.82 9.92 6.22
CA ARG A 215 12.34 10.89 7.22
C ARG A 215 12.83 12.32 6.97
N ARG A 216 13.98 12.48 6.28
CA ARG A 216 14.51 13.78 5.87
C ARG A 216 13.78 14.32 4.64
N TRP A 217 13.44 13.46 3.67
CA TRP A 217 12.75 13.86 2.44
C TRP A 217 11.24 14.05 2.62
N PHE A 218 10.62 13.34 3.56
CA PHE A 218 9.19 13.36 3.79
C PHE A 218 8.84 13.77 5.22
N PRO A 219 9.24 14.98 5.69
CA PRO A 219 8.75 15.49 6.96
C PRO A 219 7.21 15.56 6.95
N LEU A 220 6.62 15.41 8.13
CA LEU A 220 5.18 15.47 8.28
C LEU A 220 4.65 16.88 8.02
N ASN A 221 4.29 17.15 6.77
CA ASN A 221 3.71 18.41 6.33
C ASN A 221 2.59 18.19 5.29
N LYS A 222 1.82 19.26 5.00
CA LYS A 222 0.66 19.22 4.09
C LYS A 222 1.05 18.75 2.70
N ARG A 223 2.12 19.33 2.14
CA ARG A 223 2.60 19.05 0.79
C ARG A 223 2.97 17.58 0.63
N ASN A 224 3.67 17.00 1.61
CA ASN A 224 4.09 15.60 1.57
C ASN A 224 2.91 14.64 1.69
N ALA A 225 1.91 14.97 2.51
CA ALA A 225 0.68 14.19 2.61
C ALA A 225 -0.12 14.21 1.29
N GLU A 226 -0.28 15.37 0.67
CA GLU A 226 -0.97 15.52 -0.64
C GLU A 226 -0.19 14.83 -1.77
N PHE A 227 1.14 14.97 -1.79
CA PHE A 227 1.98 14.34 -2.79
C PHE A 227 1.91 12.80 -2.70
N ASN A 228 1.98 12.22 -1.50
CA ASN A 228 1.85 10.77 -1.32
C ASN A 228 0.46 10.26 -1.70
N ALA A 229 -0.61 11.01 -1.39
CA ALA A 229 -1.96 10.68 -1.85
C ALA A 229 -2.04 10.68 -3.39
N PHE A 230 -1.46 11.71 -4.03
CA PHE A 230 -1.43 11.82 -5.48
C PHE A 230 -0.64 10.69 -6.15
N ILE A 231 0.57 10.40 -5.66
CA ILE A 231 1.38 9.27 -6.14
C ILE A 231 0.65 7.94 -5.93
N THR A 232 -0.08 7.77 -4.82
CA THR A 232 -0.88 6.56 -4.58
C THR A 232 -1.94 6.35 -5.65
N VAL A 233 -2.62 7.43 -6.07
CA VAL A 233 -3.65 7.36 -7.12
C VAL A 233 -3.06 6.99 -8.48
N LEU A 234 -1.88 7.54 -8.82
CA LEU A 234 -1.25 7.30 -10.12
C LEU A 234 -0.46 5.98 -10.17
N GLY A 235 0.43 5.76 -9.20
CA GLY A 235 1.43 4.70 -9.22
C GLY A 235 0.95 3.34 -8.73
N PHE A 236 -0.18 3.28 -8.01
CA PHE A 236 -0.66 2.03 -7.39
C PHE A 236 -2.01 1.55 -7.91
N ALA A 237 -2.56 2.18 -8.97
CA ALA A 237 -3.80 1.73 -9.59
C ALA A 237 -3.73 0.27 -10.09
N TRP A 238 -2.55 -0.21 -10.51
CA TRP A 238 -2.34 -1.62 -10.87
C TRP A 238 -2.55 -2.57 -9.68
N LEU A 239 -2.18 -2.15 -8.46
CA LEU A 239 -2.20 -2.99 -7.26
C LEU A 239 -3.56 -2.96 -6.56
N VAL A 240 -4.10 -1.77 -6.36
CA VAL A 240 -5.34 -1.57 -5.59
C VAL A 240 -6.56 -1.29 -6.47
N GLY A 241 -6.37 -1.02 -7.77
CA GLY A 241 -7.45 -0.67 -8.68
C GLY A 241 -7.79 0.83 -8.71
N PRO A 242 -8.87 1.22 -9.41
CA PRO A 242 -9.23 2.62 -9.60
C PRO A 242 -9.46 3.36 -8.29
N SER A 243 -8.73 4.45 -8.10
CA SER A 243 -8.77 5.30 -6.92
C SER A 243 -8.89 6.77 -7.28
N LYS A 244 -9.26 7.60 -6.31
CA LYS A 244 -9.39 9.05 -6.45
C LYS A 244 -8.90 9.76 -5.20
N LEU A 245 -8.39 10.98 -5.37
CA LEU A 245 -8.15 11.87 -4.25
C LEU A 245 -9.47 12.23 -3.56
N LYS A 246 -9.41 12.24 -2.23
CA LYS A 246 -10.49 12.64 -1.33
C LYS A 246 -10.02 13.83 -0.52
N GLU A 247 -10.83 14.88 -0.55
CA GLU A 247 -10.64 16.05 0.28
C GLU A 247 -11.06 15.73 1.72
N LEU A 248 -10.22 16.10 2.67
CA LEU A 248 -10.49 15.90 4.08
C LEU A 248 -10.77 17.27 4.72
N ALA A 249 -11.92 17.37 5.39
CA ALA A 249 -12.18 18.47 6.30
C ALA A 249 -11.10 18.43 7.39
N VAL A 250 -10.47 19.59 7.62
CA VAL A 250 -9.34 19.86 8.51
C VAL A 250 -9.06 18.78 9.55
N PHE A 251 -7.80 18.31 9.59
CA PHE A 251 -7.30 17.37 10.58
C PHE A 251 -7.56 17.87 12.00
N ALA A 252 -8.70 17.48 12.58
CA ALA A 252 -9.10 17.88 13.92
C ALA A 252 -8.30 17.16 15.03
N SER A 253 -7.39 16.24 14.67
CA SER A 253 -6.71 15.37 15.63
C SER A 253 -5.18 15.36 15.53
N SER A 254 -4.56 16.13 14.64
CA SER A 254 -3.10 16.34 14.69
C SER A 254 -2.81 17.81 14.92
N ALA A 255 -2.41 18.14 16.15
CA ALA A 255 -1.87 19.44 16.58
C ALA A 255 -0.69 19.95 15.70
N ILE A 256 -0.23 19.13 14.75
CA ILE A 256 0.87 19.36 13.82
C ILE A 256 0.48 20.29 12.66
N PHE A 257 -0.81 20.32 12.28
CA PHE A 257 -1.31 21.18 11.19
C PHE A 257 -2.16 22.36 11.65
N ALA A 258 -2.44 22.42 12.95
CA ALA A 258 -3.20 23.49 13.57
C ALA A 258 -2.28 24.71 13.81
N SER A 259 -1.97 25.45 12.76
CA SER A 259 -1.53 26.84 12.92
C SER A 259 -2.72 27.67 13.40
N SER A 260 -2.50 28.41 14.49
CA SER A 260 -3.50 29.21 15.18
C SER A 260 -4.14 30.28 14.28
N ALA A 261 -5.46 30.43 14.42
CA ALA A 261 -6.31 31.58 14.07
C ALA A 261 -7.18 31.51 12.80
N HIS A 262 -6.97 30.61 11.83
CA HIS A 262 -7.84 30.53 10.62
C HIS A 262 -8.32 29.10 10.32
N PRO A 263 -9.50 28.92 9.68
CA PRO A 263 -9.89 27.61 9.17
C PRO A 263 -8.81 27.14 8.20
N ALA A 264 -8.13 26.03 8.53
CA ALA A 264 -7.12 25.49 7.64
C ALA A 264 -7.78 25.13 6.29
N PRO A 265 -7.12 25.41 5.15
CA PRO A 265 -7.64 25.03 3.86
C PRO A 265 -7.78 23.50 3.80
N PRO A 266 -8.75 22.99 3.03
CA PRO A 266 -8.93 21.56 2.87
C PRO A 266 -7.64 20.86 2.42
N LEU A 267 -7.48 19.61 2.87
CA LEU A 267 -6.27 18.79 2.59
C LEU A 267 -6.63 17.65 1.64
N GLN A 268 -5.96 17.59 0.48
CA GLN A 268 -6.11 16.48 -0.48
C GLN A 268 -5.21 15.29 -0.13
N ALA A 269 -5.22 14.87 1.13
CA ALA A 269 -4.41 13.76 1.64
C ALA A 269 -5.20 12.44 1.79
N GLY A 270 -6.48 12.42 1.39
CA GLY A 270 -7.28 11.20 1.35
C GLY A 270 -7.19 10.54 -0.02
N VAL A 271 -7.28 9.21 -0.04
CA VAL A 271 -7.46 8.41 -1.26
C VAL A 271 -8.62 7.47 -1.03
N THR A 272 -9.58 7.45 -1.95
CA THR A 272 -10.67 6.49 -1.97
C THR A 272 -10.46 5.50 -3.12
N ILE A 273 -10.25 4.24 -2.78
CA ILE A 273 -10.22 3.10 -3.71
C ILE A 273 -11.65 2.58 -3.83
N LYS A 274 -12.19 2.54 -5.06
CA LYS A 274 -13.59 2.15 -5.27
C LYS A 274 -13.85 0.68 -5.01
N LYS A 275 -12.97 -0.18 -5.50
CA LYS A 275 -12.99 -1.62 -5.30
C LYS A 275 -11.56 -2.12 -5.34
N CYS A 276 -11.08 -2.62 -4.22
CA CYS A 276 -9.69 -2.98 -4.02
C CYS A 276 -9.38 -4.29 -4.75
N ARG A 277 -8.57 -4.21 -5.82
CA ARG A 277 -8.17 -5.36 -6.65
C ARG A 277 -7.58 -6.49 -5.80
N TYR A 278 -6.69 -6.15 -4.86
CA TYR A 278 -6.05 -7.12 -3.97
C TYR A 278 -7.03 -7.78 -3.00
N LEU A 279 -7.95 -7.00 -2.40
CA LEU A 279 -8.98 -7.53 -1.50
C LEU A 279 -9.97 -8.44 -2.26
N GLU A 280 -10.41 -8.03 -3.45
CA GLU A 280 -11.29 -8.82 -4.33
C GLU A 280 -10.63 -10.15 -4.73
N SER A 281 -9.35 -10.11 -5.12
CA SER A 281 -8.61 -11.29 -5.61
C SER A 281 -8.17 -12.23 -4.49
N SER A 282 -7.76 -11.69 -3.34
CA SER A 282 -7.40 -12.50 -2.18
C SER A 282 -8.62 -13.14 -1.54
N GLY A 283 -9.77 -12.46 -1.58
CA GLY A 283 -11.00 -12.90 -0.97
C GLY A 283 -10.84 -13.17 0.53
N CYS A 284 -9.87 -12.54 1.21
CA CYS A 284 -9.55 -12.86 2.59
C CYS A 284 -9.20 -11.65 3.46
N VAL A 285 -10.01 -11.43 4.50
CA VAL A 285 -9.84 -10.35 5.48
C VAL A 285 -8.48 -10.42 6.18
N GLY A 286 -8.00 -11.63 6.53
CA GLY A 286 -6.68 -11.81 7.12
C GLY A 286 -5.54 -11.36 6.20
N MET A 287 -5.65 -11.60 4.88
CA MET A 287 -4.65 -11.12 3.92
C MET A 287 -4.69 -9.59 3.81
N CYS A 288 -5.89 -9.00 3.66
CA CYS A 288 -6.02 -7.55 3.64
C CYS A 288 -5.40 -6.89 4.89
N THR A 289 -5.62 -7.49 6.06
CA THR A 289 -5.12 -6.96 7.33
C THR A 289 -3.62 -7.13 7.50
N ASN A 290 -3.10 -8.35 7.31
CA ASN A 290 -1.71 -8.69 7.63
C ASN A 290 -0.74 -8.58 6.46
N MET A 291 -1.22 -8.48 5.22
CA MET A 291 -0.39 -8.31 4.02
C MET A 291 -0.45 -6.90 3.42
N CYS A 292 -1.49 -6.13 3.73
CA CYS A 292 -1.68 -4.80 3.16
C CYS A 292 -1.76 -3.74 4.26
N LYS A 293 -2.85 -3.71 5.04
CA LYS A 293 -3.14 -2.62 5.99
C LYS A 293 -2.04 -2.43 7.04
N LEU A 294 -1.84 -3.41 7.92
CA LEU A 294 -0.98 -3.20 9.09
C LEU A 294 0.50 -2.98 8.71
N PRO A 295 1.09 -3.78 7.79
CA PRO A 295 2.47 -3.53 7.36
C PRO A 295 2.64 -2.18 6.67
N THR A 296 1.72 -1.78 5.80
CA THR A 296 1.82 -0.50 5.08
C THR A 296 1.69 0.68 6.04
N GLN A 297 0.71 0.66 6.95
CA GLN A 297 0.56 1.68 7.99
C GLN A 297 1.83 1.81 8.84
N LYS A 298 2.38 0.68 9.28
CA LYS A 298 3.61 0.62 10.08
C LYS A 298 4.79 1.19 9.30
N PHE A 299 4.97 0.76 8.05
CA PHE A 299 6.05 1.20 7.20
C PHE A 299 6.00 2.70 6.89
N PHE A 300 4.82 3.24 6.60
CA PHE A 300 4.67 4.69 6.39
C PHE A 300 4.94 5.49 7.67
N THR A 301 4.43 5.04 8.80
CA THR A 301 4.57 5.73 10.09
C THR A 301 6.01 5.65 10.62
N GLU A 302 6.58 4.45 10.64
CA GLU A 302 7.89 4.19 11.25
C GLU A 302 9.03 4.46 10.28
N THR A 303 8.96 4.01 9.02
CA THR A 303 10.06 4.16 8.06
C THR A 303 10.00 5.49 7.32
N PHE A 304 8.85 5.83 6.72
CA PHE A 304 8.73 7.07 5.95
C PHE A 304 8.61 8.32 6.83
N GLY A 305 8.13 8.19 8.07
CA GLY A 305 7.85 9.35 8.95
C GLY A 305 6.57 10.11 8.59
N LEU A 306 5.73 9.53 7.73
CA LEU A 306 4.44 10.08 7.34
C LEU A 306 3.35 9.11 7.82
N PRO A 307 2.63 9.42 8.91
CA PRO A 307 1.57 8.55 9.40
C PRO A 307 0.52 8.28 8.33
N LEU A 308 0.04 7.04 8.26
CA LEU A 308 -0.96 6.61 7.29
C LEU A 308 -2.04 5.79 8.00
N THR A 309 -3.30 6.12 7.80
CA THR A 309 -4.44 5.29 8.22
C THR A 309 -5.09 4.66 7.01
N MET A 310 -5.39 3.36 7.09
CA MET A 310 -6.08 2.61 6.04
C MET A 310 -7.37 2.00 6.60
N ASN A 311 -8.49 2.28 5.93
CA ASN A 311 -9.84 1.86 6.31
C ASN A 311 -10.46 1.03 5.19
N PRO A 312 -10.20 -0.30 5.15
CA PRO A 312 -10.89 -1.19 4.23
C PRO A 312 -12.37 -1.32 4.61
N ASN A 313 -13.24 -1.34 3.61
CA ASN A 313 -14.64 -1.69 3.74
C ASN A 313 -14.85 -3.09 3.15
N PHE A 314 -15.28 -4.03 3.98
CA PHE A 314 -15.46 -5.43 3.59
C PHE A 314 -16.83 -5.71 2.97
N ASP A 315 -17.78 -4.76 3.05
CA ASP A 315 -19.12 -4.88 2.47
C ASP A 315 -19.11 -4.60 0.97
N ASP A 316 -18.28 -3.66 0.50
CA ASP A 316 -18.19 -3.25 -0.92
C ASP A 316 -16.78 -3.44 -1.52
N LEU A 317 -15.83 -3.93 -0.73
CA LEU A 317 -14.42 -4.12 -1.06
C LEU A 317 -13.66 -2.81 -1.36
N SER A 318 -14.20 -1.65 -0.99
CA SER A 318 -13.50 -0.36 -1.08
C SER A 318 -12.44 -0.22 0.01
N CYS A 319 -11.59 0.79 -0.10
CA CYS A 319 -10.61 1.13 0.94
C CYS A 319 -10.30 2.62 0.91
N GLU A 320 -10.24 3.25 2.09
CA GLU A 320 -9.74 4.61 2.22
C GLU A 320 -8.33 4.63 2.80
N MET A 321 -7.48 5.48 2.24
CA MET A 321 -6.14 5.75 2.77
C MET A 321 -6.06 7.23 3.13
N ILE A 322 -5.56 7.54 4.31
CA ILE A 322 -5.47 8.90 4.84
C ILE A 322 -4.03 9.18 5.26
N PHE A 323 -3.33 9.97 4.45
CA PHE A 323 -1.96 10.38 4.71
C PHE A 323 -1.92 11.51 5.74
N GLY A 324 -0.98 11.44 6.68
CA GLY A 324 -0.86 12.34 7.82
C GLY A 324 -1.71 11.96 9.04
N GLN A 325 -2.54 10.90 8.97
CA GLN A 325 -3.32 10.40 10.10
C GLN A 325 -2.66 9.17 10.72
N ALA A 326 -2.41 9.22 12.03
CA ALA A 326 -1.90 8.08 12.77
C ALA A 326 -2.91 6.93 12.79
N PRO A 327 -2.45 5.67 12.56
CA PRO A 327 -3.30 4.50 12.71
C PRO A 327 -4.00 4.46 14.07
N PRO A 328 -5.26 4.01 14.14
CA PRO A 328 -5.91 3.78 15.42
C PRO A 328 -5.19 2.68 16.22
N PRO A 329 -5.26 2.72 17.57
CA PRO A 329 -4.89 1.59 18.41
C PRO A 329 -5.69 0.33 18.06
N ILE A 330 -5.14 -0.85 18.36
CA ILE A 330 -5.75 -2.15 18.04
C ILE A 330 -7.18 -2.26 18.57
N GLU A 331 -7.44 -1.75 19.77
CA GLU A 331 -8.74 -1.81 20.46
C GLU A 331 -9.81 -0.95 19.79
N GLN A 332 -9.40 0.03 18.96
CA GLN A 332 -10.30 0.95 18.26
C GLN A 332 -10.37 0.65 16.76
N ASP A 333 -9.51 -0.23 16.25
CA ASP A 333 -9.46 -0.56 14.84
C ASP A 333 -10.48 -1.65 14.50
N LYS A 334 -11.56 -1.22 13.84
CA LYS A 334 -12.68 -2.07 13.41
C LYS A 334 -12.26 -3.28 12.58
N VAL A 335 -11.07 -3.29 12.00
CA VAL A 335 -10.56 -4.46 11.28
C VAL A 335 -10.47 -5.69 12.18
N TYR A 336 -10.19 -5.52 13.47
CA TYR A 336 -10.00 -6.64 14.41
C TYR A 336 -11.29 -7.38 14.76
N ASP A 337 -12.45 -6.82 14.43
CA ASP A 337 -13.77 -7.42 14.66
C ASP A 337 -14.37 -8.06 13.40
N GLN A 338 -13.69 -7.95 12.25
CA GLN A 338 -14.26 -8.33 10.96
C GLN A 338 -14.34 -9.85 10.79
N PRO A 339 -15.51 -10.39 10.38
CA PRO A 339 -15.64 -11.81 10.08
C PRO A 339 -14.93 -12.17 8.76
N CYS A 340 -14.60 -13.44 8.57
CA CYS A 340 -14.00 -13.88 7.29
C CYS A 340 -15.05 -13.91 6.17
N PHE A 341 -14.60 -13.73 4.93
CA PHE A 341 -15.35 -14.13 3.74
C PHE A 341 -15.40 -15.66 3.61
N VAL A 342 -16.34 -16.30 4.31
CA VAL A 342 -16.40 -17.77 4.49
C VAL A 342 -16.37 -18.54 3.16
N ARG A 343 -16.94 -17.99 2.09
CA ARG A 343 -17.01 -18.68 0.78
C ARG A 343 -15.83 -18.35 -0.14
N GLN A 344 -15.03 -17.34 0.17
CA GLN A 344 -14.00 -16.79 -0.70
C GLN A 344 -12.58 -17.00 -0.16
N CYS A 345 -12.38 -17.01 1.17
CA CYS A 345 -11.05 -17.13 1.75
C CYS A 345 -10.58 -18.60 1.79
N ASN A 346 -9.71 -18.97 0.86
CA ASN A 346 -9.11 -20.31 0.78
C ASN A 346 -7.96 -20.56 1.78
N LEU A 347 -7.59 -19.57 2.60
CA LEU A 347 -6.58 -19.72 3.67
C LEU A 347 -7.17 -20.24 4.99
N GLY A 348 -8.49 -20.29 5.09
CA GLY A 348 -9.19 -20.87 6.22
C GLY A 348 -9.63 -22.29 5.89
N THR A 349 -9.00 -23.28 6.51
CA THR A 349 -9.82 -24.34 7.08
C THR A 349 -10.72 -23.65 8.09
N VAL A 350 -11.95 -23.33 7.67
CA VAL A 350 -13.05 -23.13 8.61
C VAL A 350 -13.23 -24.51 9.24
N SER A 351 -12.42 -24.85 10.25
CA SER A 351 -12.64 -26.04 11.06
C SER A 351 -14.11 -25.96 11.49
N GLY A 352 -14.90 -26.90 10.98
CA GLY A 352 -16.36 -26.76 10.85
C GLY A 352 -17.00 -26.21 12.13
N GLY A 353 -17.78 -25.13 11.99
CA GLY A 353 -18.67 -24.64 13.04
C GLY A 353 -18.58 -23.16 13.42
N ARG A 354 -17.69 -22.33 12.84
CA ARG A 354 -17.63 -20.90 13.21
C ARG A 354 -18.71 -20.08 12.50
N SER A 355 -19.52 -19.38 13.30
CA SER A 355 -20.55 -18.44 12.87
C SER A 355 -19.94 -17.25 12.11
N GLN A 356 -20.68 -16.69 11.15
CA GLN A 356 -20.36 -15.45 10.43
C GLN A 356 -20.20 -14.22 11.36
N SER A 357 -20.51 -14.36 12.65
CA SER A 357 -20.44 -13.29 13.65
C SER A 357 -19.10 -13.22 14.40
N GLN A 358 -18.19 -14.18 14.22
CA GLN A 358 -16.90 -14.17 14.92
C GLN A 358 -15.80 -13.49 14.10
N PRO A 359 -14.88 -12.76 14.76
CA PRO A 359 -13.72 -12.19 14.09
C PRO A 359 -12.90 -13.24 13.35
N CYS A 360 -12.36 -12.86 12.19
CA CYS A 360 -11.62 -13.77 11.34
C CYS A 360 -10.31 -14.21 12.04
N PRO A 361 -10.07 -15.52 12.25
CA PRO A 361 -8.91 -15.99 13.00
C PRO A 361 -7.56 -15.69 12.35
N LYS A 362 -7.56 -15.35 11.06
CA LYS A 362 -6.35 -14.96 10.33
C LYS A 362 -5.96 -13.50 10.52
N ILE A 363 -6.76 -12.69 11.21
CA ILE A 363 -6.43 -11.31 11.56
C ILE A 363 -5.43 -11.30 12.73
N ASP A 364 -5.79 -11.97 13.82
CA ASP A 364 -4.94 -12.16 14.99
C ASP A 364 -4.90 -13.65 15.34
N THR A 365 -3.81 -14.30 14.92
CA THR A 365 -3.62 -15.73 15.13
C THR A 365 -3.36 -16.08 16.59
N GLU A 366 -2.80 -15.16 17.37
CA GLU A 366 -2.51 -15.39 18.80
C GLU A 366 -3.77 -15.33 19.64
N ARG A 367 -4.64 -14.34 19.38
CA ARG A 367 -6.00 -14.31 19.97
C ARG A 367 -6.77 -15.58 19.63
N ALA A 368 -6.80 -15.96 18.35
CA ALA A 368 -7.49 -17.17 17.92
C ALA A 368 -6.93 -18.45 18.58
N LYS A 369 -5.60 -18.52 18.79
CA LYS A 369 -4.96 -19.64 19.49
C LYS A 369 -5.33 -19.69 20.97
N LYS A 370 -5.40 -18.54 21.65
CA LYS A 370 -5.84 -18.44 23.05
C LYS A 370 -7.30 -18.89 23.21
N GLU A 371 -8.20 -18.42 22.36
CA GLU A 371 -9.62 -18.82 22.36
C GLU A 371 -9.79 -20.32 22.08
N ALA A 372 -9.01 -20.89 21.15
CA ALA A 372 -9.01 -22.32 20.85
C ALA A 372 -8.47 -23.17 22.03
N ALA A 373 -7.52 -22.65 22.80
CA ALA A 373 -7.00 -23.32 23.99
C ALA A 373 -8.01 -23.33 25.14
N GLN A 374 -8.81 -22.26 25.28
CA GLN A 374 -9.83 -22.12 26.31
C GLN A 374 -11.12 -22.90 26.01
N SER A 375 -11.44 -23.14 24.73
CA SER A 375 -12.64 -23.89 24.31
C SER A 375 -12.47 -25.41 24.27
N LYS A 376 -11.25 -25.94 24.48
CA LYS A 376 -11.07 -27.38 24.68
C LYS A 376 -11.62 -27.77 26.06
N PRO A 377 -12.65 -28.62 26.15
CA PRO A 377 -13.07 -29.13 27.45
C PRO A 377 -11.87 -29.86 28.07
N ALA A 378 -11.57 -29.53 29.32
CA ALA A 378 -10.71 -30.39 30.11
C ALA A 378 -11.32 -31.79 30.04
N LEU A 379 -10.60 -32.75 29.44
CA LEU A 379 -10.82 -34.17 29.68
C LEU A 379 -10.46 -34.42 31.15
N ALA A 380 -11.30 -33.91 32.05
CA ALA A 380 -11.36 -34.31 33.44
C ALA A 380 -11.75 -35.78 33.44
N GLY A 381 -10.95 -36.59 34.13
CA GLY A 381 -10.95 -38.04 34.00
C GLY A 381 -12.33 -38.64 34.25
N SER A 382 -12.91 -39.22 33.22
CA SER A 382 -13.88 -40.30 33.38
C SER A 382 -13.12 -41.59 33.08
N GLY A 383 -13.16 -42.52 34.04
CA GLY A 383 -12.29 -43.67 34.13
C GLY A 383 -12.35 -44.59 32.91
N PHE A 384 -11.43 -44.38 31.97
CA PHE A 384 -11.12 -45.37 30.95
C PHE A 384 -10.22 -46.43 31.57
N ARG A 385 -10.84 -47.52 32.04
CA ARG A 385 -10.14 -48.70 32.54
C ARG A 385 -9.71 -49.57 31.36
N TRP A 386 -8.42 -49.74 31.16
CA TRP A 386 -7.88 -50.64 30.13
C TRP A 386 -8.23 -52.10 30.47
N PRO A 387 -8.60 -52.93 29.48
CA PRO A 387 -9.07 -54.31 29.70
C PRO A 387 -8.01 -55.27 30.28
N TRP A 388 -6.78 -54.80 30.52
CA TRP A 388 -5.66 -55.61 31.02
C TRP A 388 -5.29 -55.34 32.48
N GLN A 389 -5.99 -54.44 33.18
CA GLN A 389 -5.69 -54.19 34.60
C GLN A 389 -6.21 -55.33 35.48
N ALA A 390 -5.28 -56.09 36.06
CA ALA A 390 -5.54 -57.16 37.00
C ALA A 390 -6.35 -56.68 38.22
N LYS A 391 -7.29 -57.51 38.69
CA LYS A 391 -8.06 -57.27 39.91
C LYS A 391 -7.13 -57.38 41.13
N ALA A 392 -7.10 -56.33 41.95
CA ALA A 392 -6.70 -56.42 43.35
C ALA A 392 -7.93 -56.81 44.18
#